data_AF-A0A931PU64-F1
#
_entry.id   AF-A0A931PU64-F1
#
_cell.length_a   1.000
_cell.length_b   1.000
_cell.length_c   1.000
_cell.angle_alpha   90.00
_cell.angle_beta   90.00
_cell.angle_gamma   90.00
#
_symmetry.space_group_name_H-M   'P 1'
#
loop_
_entity.id
_entity.type
_entity.pdbx_description
1 polymer ?
#
loop_
_entity_poly.entity_id
_entity_poly.type
_entity_poly.pdbx_seq_one_letter_code
_entity_poly.pdbx_strand_id
1 'polypeptide(L)'
;MPVFKRSDVARTSKREGTLAVWHSIDPSKNRFRFYSLSIEPDLWNQPCLIQRWGRLHTRGKRKFVWLPSDEMRKLIQKVARQRELHGYERVQ
;
A
#
# COMPACT_ATOMS: atom_id res chain seq x y z
N MET A 1 11.27 13.49 31.21
CA MET A 1 11.62 13.13 29.82
C MET A 1 11.86 11.63 29.75
N PRO A 2 10.90 10.78 29.35
CA PRO A 2 11.15 9.35 29.20
C PRO A 2 11.43 8.96 27.74
N VAL A 3 12.54 8.25 27.58
CA VAL A 3 13.03 7.60 26.36
C VAL A 3 12.18 6.36 26.08
N PHE A 4 11.52 6.28 24.91
CA PHE A 4 10.76 5.08 24.51
C PHE A 4 11.71 4.02 23.93
N LYS A 5 11.76 2.85 24.57
CA LYS A 5 12.57 1.69 24.16
C LYS A 5 11.97 0.98 22.93
N ARG A 6 12.86 0.54 22.05
CA ARG A 6 12.60 -0.43 20.97
C ARG A 6 12.57 -1.85 21.55
N SER A 7 11.39 -2.44 21.66
CA SER A 7 11.20 -3.90 21.63
C SER A 7 9.71 -4.22 21.53
N ASP A 8 9.40 -5.26 20.75
CA ASP A 8 8.09 -5.92 20.62
C ASP A 8 7.04 -5.27 19.71
N VAL A 9 7.19 -5.45 18.39
CA VAL A 9 6.03 -5.45 17.48
C VAL A 9 6.14 -6.63 16.51
N ALA A 10 6.10 -7.84 17.08
CA ALA A 10 5.64 -9.00 16.32
C ALA A 10 4.11 -9.01 16.32
N ARG A 11 3.54 -8.72 15.14
CA ARG A 11 2.20 -9.14 14.69
C ARG A 11 1.01 -8.45 15.38
N THR A 12 0.13 -7.89 14.54
CA THR A 12 -1.12 -7.17 14.87
C THR A 12 -0.95 -5.71 15.24
N SER A 13 -0.78 -4.87 14.21
CA SER A 13 -1.22 -3.48 14.26
C SER A 13 -2.34 -3.32 13.24
N LYS A 14 -3.55 -3.02 13.74
CA LYS A 14 -4.65 -2.31 13.08
C LYS A 14 -4.36 -1.85 11.65
N ARG A 15 -5.27 -2.16 10.71
CA ARG A 15 -5.30 -1.61 9.33
C ARG A 15 -5.59 -0.10 9.30
N GLU A 16 -5.11 0.69 10.24
CA GLU A 16 -5.21 2.15 10.19
C GLU A 16 -4.15 2.64 9.21
N GLY A 17 -4.56 2.81 7.95
CA GLY A 17 -3.70 3.34 6.89
C GLY A 17 -3.83 2.62 5.55
N THR A 18 -4.34 1.37 5.49
CA THR A 18 -4.53 0.69 4.19
C THR A 18 -5.76 1.22 3.48
N LEU A 19 -5.56 1.91 2.35
CA LEU A 19 -6.64 2.48 1.55
C LEU A 19 -7.32 1.44 0.66
N ALA A 20 -6.50 0.64 -0.01
CA ALA A 20 -6.98 -0.33 -0.99
C ALA A 20 -5.91 -1.39 -1.26
N VAL A 21 -6.37 -2.60 -1.51
CA VAL A 21 -5.55 -3.72 -1.97
C VAL A 21 -6.18 -4.25 -3.25
N TRP A 22 -5.37 -4.64 -4.22
CA TRP A 22 -5.81 -5.33 -5.41
C TRP A 22 -4.94 -6.56 -5.68
N HIS A 23 -5.56 -7.62 -6.17
CA HIS A 23 -4.88 -8.82 -6.64
C HIS A 23 -5.14 -9.02 -8.14
N SER A 24 -4.14 -9.55 -8.85
CA SER A 24 -4.34 -10.07 -10.20
C SER A 24 -3.91 -11.53 -10.19
N ILE A 25 -4.89 -12.42 -10.30
CA ILE A 25 -4.74 -13.87 -10.20
C ILE A 25 -5.22 -14.49 -11.50
N ASP A 26 -4.32 -15.15 -12.21
CA ASP A 26 -4.62 -15.93 -13.41
C ASP A 26 -3.64 -17.11 -13.44
N PRO A 27 -4.08 -18.29 -12.94
CA PRO A 27 -3.25 -19.48 -12.84
C PRO A 27 -2.74 -19.97 -14.20
N SER A 28 -3.56 -19.82 -15.26
CA SER A 28 -3.20 -20.24 -16.63
C SER A 28 -1.96 -19.51 -17.16
N LYS A 29 -1.69 -18.30 -16.65
CA LYS A 29 -0.54 -17.47 -17.03
C LYS A 29 0.52 -17.34 -15.92
N ASN A 30 0.45 -18.16 -14.86
CA ASN A 30 1.30 -18.05 -13.65
C ASN A 30 1.35 -16.58 -13.11
N ARG A 31 0.21 -15.88 -13.18
CA ARG A 31 0.07 -14.50 -12.72
C ARG A 31 -0.55 -14.49 -11.34
N PHE A 32 0.27 -14.20 -10.33
CA PHE A 32 -0.17 -14.06 -8.94
C PHE A 32 0.46 -12.79 -8.38
N ARG A 33 -0.18 -11.65 -8.62
CA ARG A 33 0.35 -10.32 -8.28
C ARG A 33 -0.54 -9.62 -7.27
N PHE A 34 0.07 -8.76 -6.45
CA PHE A 34 -0.64 -7.84 -5.57
C PHE A 34 -0.21 -6.40 -5.82
N TYR A 35 -1.09 -5.48 -5.49
CA TYR A 35 -0.83 -4.06 -5.38
C TYR A 35 -1.57 -3.52 -4.15
N SER A 36 -0.95 -2.65 -3.35
CA SER A 36 -1.64 -2.01 -2.22
C SER A 36 -1.25 -0.55 -2.09
N LEU A 37 -2.20 0.25 -1.62
CA LEU A 37 -2.00 1.63 -1.21
C LEU A 37 -2.26 1.77 0.28
N SER A 38 -1.33 2.42 0.98
CA SER A 38 -1.55 2.89 2.34
C SER A 38 -1.09 4.33 2.51
N ILE A 39 -1.70 5.06 3.45
CA ILE A 39 -1.20 6.35 3.91
C ILE A 39 -0.67 6.14 5.33
N GLU A 40 0.57 6.53 5.55
CA GLU A 40 1.21 6.52 6.85
C GLU A 40 1.91 7.87 7.08
N PRO A 41 1.95 8.38 8.33
CA PRO A 41 2.75 9.56 8.63
C PRO A 41 4.24 9.24 8.51
N ASP A 42 5.03 10.20 8.04
CA ASP A 42 6.49 10.11 8.06
C ASP A 42 7.08 10.57 9.42
N LEU A 43 8.42 10.67 9.48
CA LEU A 43 9.14 11.07 10.71
C LEU A 43 8.79 12.49 11.19
N TRP A 44 8.18 13.32 10.35
CA TRP A 44 7.75 14.69 10.66
C TRP A 44 6.23 14.83 10.68
N ASN A 45 5.52 13.70 10.84
CA ASN A 45 4.06 13.63 10.90
C ASN A 45 3.37 14.17 9.63
N GLN A 46 4.06 14.15 8.48
CA GLN A 46 3.49 14.51 7.18
C GLN A 46 2.91 13.26 6.50
N PRO A 47 1.78 13.39 5.77
CA PRO A 47 1.16 12.26 5.10
C PRO A 47 2.06 11.73 3.97
N CYS A 48 2.35 10.43 3.99
CA CYS A 48 3.09 9.74 2.95
C CYS A 48 2.23 8.61 2.35
N LEU A 49 2.06 8.63 1.03
CA LEU A 49 1.43 7.53 0.31
C LEU A 49 2.47 6.43 0.06
N ILE A 50 2.20 5.24 0.59
CA ILE A 50 2.99 4.04 0.38
C ILE A 50 2.29 3.18 -0.68
N GLN A 51 2.99 2.96 -1.79
CA GLN A 51 2.59 2.01 -2.83
C GLN A 51 3.40 0.74 -2.65
N ARG A 52 2.75 -0.42 -2.56
CA ARG A 52 3.42 -1.73 -2.53
C ARG A 52 2.94 -2.59 -3.69
N TRP A 53 3.84 -3.37 -4.25
CA TRP A 53 3.49 -4.28 -5.35
C TRP A 53 4.45 -5.46 -5.41
N GLY A 54 3.99 -6.59 -5.92
CA GLY A 54 4.84 -7.78 -6.00
C GLY A 54 4.09 -9.01 -6.45
N ARG A 55 4.75 -10.18 -6.34
CA ARG A 55 4.06 -11.47 -6.40
C ARG A 55 3.38 -11.73 -5.06
N LEU A 56 2.21 -12.36 -5.07
CA LEU A 56 1.53 -12.80 -3.84
C LEU A 56 2.48 -13.68 -2.99
N HIS A 57 2.37 -13.58 -1.67
CA HIS A 57 3.24 -14.24 -0.68
C HIS A 57 4.71 -13.81 -0.67
N THR A 58 5.05 -12.71 -1.35
CA THR A 58 6.38 -12.09 -1.26
C THR A 58 6.30 -10.74 -0.53
N ARG A 59 7.44 -10.24 -0.03
CA ARG A 59 7.51 -8.87 0.50
C ARG A 59 7.18 -7.81 -0.55
N GLY A 60 7.44 -8.11 -1.83
CA GLY A 60 7.28 -7.19 -2.94
C GLY A 60 8.28 -6.02 -2.88
N LYS A 61 7.99 -5.00 -3.68
CA LYS A 61 8.65 -3.69 -3.67
C LYS A 61 7.70 -2.66 -3.04
N ARG A 62 8.28 -1.56 -2.59
CA ARG A 62 7.54 -0.40 -2.07
C ARG A 62 8.08 0.91 -2.63
N LYS A 63 7.22 1.91 -2.76
CA LYS A 63 7.54 3.30 -3.09
C LYS A 63 6.82 4.22 -2.12
N PHE A 64 7.54 5.23 -1.66
CA PHE A 64 7.01 6.31 -0.85
C PHE A 64 6.76 7.52 -1.75
N VAL A 65 5.64 8.20 -1.54
CA VAL A 65 5.23 9.36 -2.32
C VAL A 65 4.71 10.42 -1.36
N TRP A 66 5.43 11.54 -1.29
CA TRP A 66 5.05 12.73 -0.55
C TRP A 66 4.44 13.72 -1.53
N LEU A 67 3.16 14.05 -1.30
CA LEU A 67 2.39 15.00 -2.10
C LEU A 67 1.41 15.73 -1.18
N PRO A 68 0.97 16.94 -1.54
CA PRO A 68 -0.17 17.58 -0.88
C PRO A 68 -1.44 16.72 -0.95
N SER A 69 -2.36 16.92 -0.01
CA SER A 69 -3.57 16.09 0.14
C SER A 69 -4.43 15.98 -1.13
N ASP A 70 -4.60 17.07 -1.88
CA ASP A 70 -5.41 17.08 -3.10
C ASP A 70 -4.76 16.29 -4.24
N GLU A 71 -3.44 16.40 -4.38
CA GLU A 71 -2.67 15.64 -5.37
C GLU A 71 -2.61 14.16 -5.00
N MET A 72 -2.50 13.85 -3.72
CA MET A 72 -2.53 12.49 -3.21
C MET A 72 -3.86 11.80 -3.56
N ARG A 73 -5.00 12.48 -3.36
CA ARG A 73 -6.33 11.97 -3.75
C ARG A 73 -6.42 11.67 -5.24
N LYS A 74 -5.93 12.59 -6.09
CA LYS A 74 -5.89 12.39 -7.55
C LYS A 74 -5.01 11.19 -7.94
N LEU A 75 -3.86 11.03 -7.29
CA LEU A 75 -2.96 9.90 -7.54
C LEU A 75 -3.60 8.56 -7.14
N ILE A 76 -4.26 8.50 -5.98
CA ILE A 76 -4.95 7.30 -5.51
C ILE A 76 -6.04 6.87 -6.51
N GLN A 77 -6.88 7.82 -6.96
CA GLN A 77 -7.91 7.56 -7.96
C GLN A 77 -7.32 7.08 -9.29
N LYS A 78 -6.25 7.74 -9.75
CA LYS A 78 -5.53 7.35 -10.98
C LYS A 78 -4.98 5.94 -10.86
N VAL A 79 -4.33 5.59 -9.75
CA VAL A 79 -3.77 4.25 -9.53
C VAL A 79 -4.89 3.21 -9.50
N ALA A 80 -5.99 3.48 -8.79
CA ALA A 80 -7.14 2.57 -8.71
C ALA A 80 -7.68 2.21 -10.10
N ARG A 81 -8.02 3.24 -10.89
CA ARG A 81 -8.52 3.05 -12.27
C ARG A 81 -7.53 2.28 -13.14
N GLN A 82 -6.24 2.60 -13.04
CA GLN A 82 -5.19 1.92 -13.80
C GLN A 82 -4.99 0.47 -13.38
N ARG A 83 -5.24 0.11 -12.11
CA ARG A 83 -5.16 -1.30 -11.68
C ARG A 83 -6.36 -2.08 -12.20
N GLU A 84 -7.56 -1.54 -12.05
CA GLU A 84 -8.81 -2.14 -12.54
C GLU A 84 -8.75 -2.41 -14.06
N LEU A 85 -8.26 -1.44 -14.86
CA LEU A 85 -8.06 -1.62 -16.30
C LEU A 85 -7.04 -2.72 -16.67
N HIS A 86 -6.10 -3.04 -15.78
CA HIS A 86 -5.07 -4.06 -16.00
C HIS A 86 -5.43 -5.42 -15.38
N GLY A 87 -6.72 -5.67 -15.12
CA GLY A 87 -7.19 -6.96 -14.58
C GLY A 87 -6.69 -7.23 -13.16
N TYR A 88 -6.49 -6.16 -12.38
CA TYR A 88 -6.39 -6.26 -10.93
C TYR A 88 -7.78 -6.05 -10.35
N GLU A 89 -8.22 -7.01 -9.56
CA GLU A 89 -9.46 -6.96 -8.82
C GLU A 89 -9.19 -6.42 -7.43
N ARG A 90 -10.05 -5.50 -6.97
CA ARG A 90 -9.92 -4.95 -5.62
C ARG A 90 -10.25 -6.04 -4.61
N VAL A 91 -9.39 -6.21 -3.62
CA VAL A 91 -9.54 -7.16 -2.53
C VAL A 91 -9.75 -6.36 -1.26
N GLN A 92 -11.02 -6.06 -1.00
CA GLN A 92 -11.52 -5.42 0.21
C GLN A 92 -12.89 -5.98 0.53
#